data_AF-A0A7C3RLE6-F1
#
_entry.id   AF-A0A7C3RLE6-F1
#
_cell.length_a   1.000
_cell.length_b   1.000
_cell.length_c   1.000
_cell.angle_alpha   90.00
_cell.angle_beta   90.00
_cell.angle_gamma   90.00
#
_symmetry.space_group_name_H-M   'P 1'
#
loop_
_entity.id
_entity.type
_entity.pdbx_description
1 polymer ?
#
loop_
_entity_poly.entity_id
_entity_poly.type
_entity_poly.pdbx_seq_one_letter_code
_entity_poly.pdbx_strand_id
1 'polypeptide(L)'
;MRLSEAPWFKGLYAKIYDVLNAENLLPPAEEIHVLQELPEDIRVGSNVMGLCWRERKALWFREQPPAPVIFAHELLHLIEKDAELEEVYACNLSMLAVILAMKEIVPSVSIVRLFSLREEQVLEAVRRAYNYRFESLEEYFTFMGAIPHIYEFEFDKEKGFRLKKNKLYAERDIVITIISEIISATEYDNFALKTLLILLSFLENEGGLWC
;
A
#
# COMPACT_ATOMS: atom_id res chain seq x y z
N MET A 1 -20.75 -17.68 -2.09
CA MET A 1 -21.03 -17.32 -0.67
C MET A 1 -20.85 -15.82 -0.53
N ARG A 2 -21.35 -15.21 0.55
CA ARG A 2 -20.88 -13.89 1.00
C ARG A 2 -19.50 -14.03 1.64
N LEU A 3 -18.73 -12.94 1.71
CA LEU A 3 -17.44 -12.95 2.40
C LEU A 3 -17.62 -13.23 3.90
N SER A 4 -18.63 -12.64 4.54
CA SER A 4 -18.95 -12.89 5.95
C SER A 4 -19.44 -14.33 6.25
N GLU A 5 -19.88 -15.08 5.23
CA GLU A 5 -20.26 -16.50 5.35
C GLU A 5 -19.05 -17.46 5.20
N ALA A 6 -17.89 -16.97 4.74
CA ALA A 6 -16.76 -17.83 4.44
C ALA A 6 -16.13 -18.38 5.74
N PRO A 7 -15.97 -19.71 5.91
CA PRO A 7 -15.47 -20.31 7.16
C PRO A 7 -14.05 -19.88 7.56
N TRP A 8 -13.29 -19.31 6.60
CA TRP A 8 -11.96 -18.77 6.78
C TRP A 8 -11.92 -17.25 7.03
N PHE A 9 -13.01 -16.51 6.82
CA PHE A 9 -13.10 -15.07 7.06
C PHE A 9 -13.21 -14.78 8.57
N LYS A 10 -12.08 -14.94 9.27
CA LYS A 10 -11.91 -14.73 10.71
C LYS A 10 -10.43 -14.52 11.04
N GLY A 11 -10.14 -14.02 12.23
CA GLY A 11 -8.76 -13.76 12.65
C GLY A 11 -8.08 -12.78 11.70
N LEU A 12 -6.99 -13.20 11.04
CA LEU A 12 -6.22 -12.34 10.15
C LEU A 12 -7.04 -11.79 8.97
N TYR A 13 -7.93 -12.58 8.36
CA TYR A 13 -8.72 -12.11 7.21
C TYR A 13 -9.72 -11.02 7.59
N ALA A 14 -10.36 -11.15 8.76
CA ALA A 14 -11.24 -10.10 9.29
C ALA A 14 -10.43 -8.81 9.58
N LYS A 15 -9.28 -8.93 10.24
CA LYS A 15 -8.40 -7.79 10.53
C LYS A 15 -7.87 -7.09 9.26
N ILE A 16 -7.57 -7.84 8.19
CA ILE A 16 -7.18 -7.26 6.89
C ILE A 16 -8.33 -6.46 6.30
N TYR A 17 -9.55 -7.00 6.36
CA TYR A 17 -10.75 -6.28 5.94
C TYR A 17 -10.95 -5.00 6.77
N ASP A 18 -10.81 -5.07 8.09
CA ASP A 18 -10.94 -3.90 8.98
C ASP A 18 -9.92 -2.79 8.65
N VAL A 19 -8.67 -3.16 8.37
CA VAL A 19 -7.61 -2.21 7.93
C VAL A 19 -7.95 -1.55 6.59
N LEU A 20 -8.44 -2.31 5.62
CA LEU A 20 -8.80 -1.81 4.29
C LEU A 20 -10.13 -1.04 4.29
N ASN A 21 -11.03 -1.34 5.23
CA ASN A 21 -12.32 -0.67 5.42
C ASN A 21 -12.24 0.59 6.30
N ALA A 22 -11.03 1.09 6.60
CA ALA A 22 -10.87 2.44 7.13
C ALA A 22 -11.61 3.47 6.25
N GLU A 23 -12.22 4.49 6.87
CA GLU A 23 -13.15 5.44 6.22
C GLU A 23 -14.40 4.80 5.57
N ASN A 24 -14.69 3.52 5.83
CA ASN A 24 -15.78 2.73 5.22
C ASN A 24 -15.68 2.59 3.69
N LEU A 25 -14.45 2.49 3.16
CA LEU A 25 -14.20 2.42 1.71
C LEU A 25 -14.46 1.05 1.07
N LEU A 26 -14.65 -0.01 1.85
CA LEU A 26 -15.07 -1.32 1.32
C LEU A 26 -16.60 -1.49 1.40
N PRO A 27 -17.22 -2.20 0.44
CA PRO A 27 -18.58 -2.70 0.65
C PRO A 27 -18.63 -3.63 1.87
N PRO A 28 -19.74 -3.65 2.64
CA PRO A 28 -19.92 -4.59 3.74
C PRO A 28 -19.58 -6.04 3.36
N ALA A 29 -19.01 -6.81 4.29
CA ALA A 29 -18.61 -8.20 4.03
C ALA A 29 -19.80 -9.12 3.65
N GLU A 30 -21.02 -8.75 4.05
CA GLU A 30 -22.29 -9.37 3.67
C GLU A 30 -22.67 -9.07 2.20
N GLU A 31 -22.17 -7.98 1.63
CA GLU A 31 -22.41 -7.60 0.23
C GLU A 31 -21.35 -8.16 -0.72
N ILE A 32 -20.12 -8.37 -0.26
CA ILE A 32 -19.05 -8.95 -1.07
C ILE A 32 -19.35 -10.43 -1.35
N HIS A 33 -19.34 -10.83 -2.62
CA HIS A 33 -19.52 -12.21 -3.06
C HIS A 33 -18.17 -12.90 -3.25
N VAL A 34 -17.97 -14.06 -2.61
CA VAL A 34 -16.85 -14.96 -2.95
C VAL A 34 -17.38 -16.09 -3.85
N LEU A 35 -16.89 -16.11 -5.09
CA LEU A 35 -17.17 -17.15 -6.07
C LEU A 35 -16.43 -18.44 -5.72
N GLN A 36 -17.04 -19.59 -5.98
CA GLN A 36 -16.40 -20.90 -5.76
C GLN A 36 -15.71 -21.40 -7.03
N GLU A 37 -16.31 -21.10 -8.18
CA GLU A 37 -15.81 -21.46 -9.50
C GLU A 37 -15.76 -20.20 -10.36
N LEU A 38 -14.92 -20.21 -11.40
CA LEU A 38 -14.93 -19.17 -12.42
C LEU A 38 -16.18 -19.33 -13.31
N PRO A 39 -16.74 -18.23 -13.85
CA PRO A 39 -17.71 -18.30 -14.93
C PRO A 39 -17.17 -19.13 -16.11
N GLU A 40 -18.03 -19.93 -16.75
CA GLU A 40 -17.63 -20.93 -17.77
C GLU A 40 -16.87 -20.34 -18.97
N ASP A 41 -17.12 -19.07 -19.28
CA ASP A 41 -16.52 -18.27 -20.35
C ASP A 41 -15.16 -17.67 -19.99
N ILE A 42 -14.80 -17.63 -18.70
CA ILE A 42 -13.53 -17.09 -18.23
C ILE A 42 -12.45 -18.19 -18.22
N ARG A 43 -11.28 -17.85 -18.75
CA ARG A 43 -10.07 -18.68 -18.70
C ARG A 43 -8.92 -17.84 -18.17
N VAL A 44 -8.34 -18.27 -17.06
CA VAL A 44 -7.21 -17.59 -16.41
C VAL A 44 -5.91 -18.36 -16.62
N GLY A 45 -4.78 -17.65 -16.70
CA GLY A 45 -3.46 -18.27 -16.77
C GLY A 45 -3.08 -18.99 -15.47
N SER A 46 -2.08 -19.87 -15.53
CA SER A 46 -1.61 -20.66 -14.37
C SER A 46 -1.08 -19.83 -13.20
N ASN A 47 -0.89 -18.52 -13.36
CA ASN A 47 -0.29 -17.64 -12.34
C ASN A 47 -1.32 -16.71 -11.67
N VAL A 48 -2.58 -16.72 -12.11
CA VAL A 48 -3.66 -15.86 -11.58
C VAL A 48 -4.25 -16.46 -10.29
N MET A 49 -3.92 -15.88 -9.14
CA MET A 49 -4.32 -16.40 -7.82
C MET A 49 -5.65 -15.85 -7.31
N GLY A 50 -6.05 -14.66 -7.77
CA GLY A 50 -7.35 -14.05 -7.50
C GLY A 50 -7.89 -13.32 -8.72
N LEU A 51 -9.14 -12.87 -8.64
CA LEU A 51 -9.78 -11.93 -9.57
C LEU A 51 -10.86 -11.11 -8.84
N CYS A 52 -11.02 -9.86 -9.24
CA CYS A 52 -12.06 -8.95 -8.76
C CYS A 52 -12.95 -8.44 -9.91
N TRP A 53 -14.28 -8.50 -9.70
CA TRP A 53 -15.28 -7.83 -10.52
C TRP A 53 -15.96 -6.73 -9.68
N ARG A 54 -15.35 -5.53 -9.67
CA ARG A 54 -15.79 -4.37 -8.85
C ARG A 54 -17.29 -4.10 -8.94
N GLU A 55 -17.82 -3.96 -10.16
CA GLU A 55 -19.26 -3.70 -10.43
C GLU A 55 -20.22 -4.73 -9.83
N ARG A 56 -19.73 -5.96 -9.60
CA ARG A 56 -20.51 -7.07 -9.03
C ARG A 56 -20.20 -7.30 -7.53
N LYS A 57 -19.30 -6.50 -6.95
CA LYS A 57 -18.72 -6.72 -5.60
C LYS A 57 -18.25 -8.17 -5.42
N ALA A 58 -17.71 -8.78 -6.48
CA ALA A 58 -17.45 -10.22 -6.52
C ALA A 58 -15.96 -10.50 -6.66
N LEU A 59 -15.46 -11.42 -5.82
CA LEU A 59 -14.09 -11.90 -5.80
C LEU A 59 -14.06 -13.39 -6.14
N TRP A 60 -13.04 -13.82 -6.85
CA TRP A 60 -12.68 -15.24 -6.98
C TRP A 60 -11.26 -15.45 -6.47
N PHE A 61 -11.02 -16.59 -5.85
CA PHE A 61 -9.69 -17.03 -5.44
C PHE A 61 -9.48 -18.46 -5.90
N ARG A 62 -8.28 -18.75 -6.41
CA ARG A 62 -7.87 -20.10 -6.84
C ARG A 62 -7.87 -21.10 -5.69
N GLU A 63 -7.44 -20.63 -4.52
CA GLU A 63 -7.36 -21.40 -3.28
C GLU A 63 -8.21 -20.69 -2.23
N GLN A 64 -8.89 -21.47 -1.38
CA GLN A 64 -9.74 -20.94 -0.31
C GLN A 64 -9.42 -21.69 1.01
N PRO A 65 -8.81 -21.03 2.02
CA PRO A 65 -8.45 -19.61 2.03
C PRO A 65 -7.35 -19.24 1.01
N PRO A 66 -7.42 -18.04 0.39
CA PRO A 66 -6.32 -17.48 -0.38
C PRO A 66 -5.15 -17.08 0.54
N ALA A 67 -3.95 -16.89 -0.02
CA ALA A 67 -2.87 -16.26 0.73
C ALA A 67 -3.29 -14.83 1.20
N PRO A 68 -2.96 -14.39 2.44
CA PRO A 68 -3.44 -13.11 2.99
C PRO A 68 -3.14 -11.87 2.13
N VAL A 69 -1.98 -11.83 1.46
CA VAL A 69 -1.62 -10.73 0.55
C VAL A 69 -2.51 -10.73 -0.70
N ILE A 70 -2.82 -11.91 -1.27
CA ILE A 70 -3.76 -12.03 -2.40
C ILE A 70 -5.16 -11.59 -1.97
N PHE A 71 -5.61 -11.96 -0.76
CA PHE A 71 -6.88 -11.46 -0.22
C PHE A 71 -6.93 -9.94 -0.11
N ALA A 72 -5.87 -9.32 0.44
CA ALA A 72 -5.76 -7.87 0.56
C ALA A 72 -5.70 -7.17 -0.81
N HIS A 73 -5.00 -7.75 -1.78
CA HIS A 73 -4.90 -7.26 -3.15
C HIS A 73 -6.27 -7.23 -3.86
N GLU A 74 -7.02 -8.34 -3.82
CA GLU A 74 -8.36 -8.39 -4.43
C GLU A 74 -9.39 -7.48 -3.73
N LEU A 75 -9.26 -7.28 -2.41
CA LEU A 75 -10.07 -6.28 -1.69
C LEU A 75 -9.72 -4.85 -2.12
N LEU A 76 -8.44 -4.52 -2.32
CA LEU A 76 -8.03 -3.19 -2.79
C LEU A 76 -8.67 -2.84 -4.14
N HIS A 77 -8.93 -3.81 -5.02
CA HIS A 77 -9.67 -3.59 -6.27
C HIS A 77 -11.14 -3.16 -6.08
N LEU A 78 -11.76 -3.43 -4.93
CA LEU A 78 -13.10 -2.95 -4.59
C LEU A 78 -13.13 -1.48 -4.14
N ILE A 79 -11.99 -0.92 -3.70
CA ILE A 79 -11.89 0.46 -3.26
C ILE A 79 -11.76 1.40 -4.47
N GLU A 80 -12.58 2.45 -4.49
CA GLU A 80 -12.51 3.52 -5.49
C GLU A 80 -11.23 4.34 -5.29
N LYS A 81 -10.47 4.49 -6.38
CA LYS A 81 -9.14 5.10 -6.45
C LYS A 81 -8.82 5.40 -7.91
N ASP A 82 -7.63 5.94 -8.16
CA ASP A 82 -7.17 6.19 -9.52
C ASP A 82 -7.10 4.89 -10.35
N ALA A 83 -7.82 4.86 -11.47
CA ALA A 83 -7.90 3.69 -12.35
C ALA A 83 -6.62 3.47 -13.17
N GLU A 84 -5.83 4.51 -13.46
CA GLU A 84 -4.57 4.38 -14.19
C GLU A 84 -3.48 3.70 -13.35
N LEU A 85 -3.64 3.74 -12.01
CA LEU A 85 -2.69 3.23 -11.04
C LEU A 85 -3.23 2.02 -10.26
N GLU A 86 -4.39 1.48 -10.63
CA GLU A 86 -5.13 0.51 -9.81
C GLU A 86 -4.28 -0.66 -9.31
N GLU A 87 -3.50 -1.29 -10.19
CA GLU A 87 -2.57 -2.37 -9.86
C GLU A 87 -1.40 -1.92 -8.99
N VAL A 88 -0.93 -0.67 -9.14
CA VAL A 88 0.13 -0.09 -8.29
C VAL A 88 -0.35 0.05 -6.85
N TYR A 89 -1.61 0.46 -6.64
CA TYR A 89 -2.24 0.45 -5.31
C TYR A 89 -2.40 -0.98 -4.78
N ALA A 90 -2.94 -1.90 -5.58
CA ALA A 90 -3.22 -3.27 -5.14
C ALA A 90 -1.94 -4.08 -4.83
N CYS A 91 -0.89 -3.95 -5.64
CA CYS A 91 0.39 -4.62 -5.43
C CYS A 91 1.12 -4.11 -4.18
N ASN A 92 1.21 -2.78 -3.99
CA ASN A 92 2.03 -2.22 -2.91
C ASN A 92 1.29 -2.17 -1.56
N LEU A 93 0.00 -1.79 -1.54
CA LEU A 93 -0.73 -1.60 -0.27
C LEU A 93 -1.24 -2.91 0.34
N SER A 94 -1.35 -3.99 -0.43
CA SER A 94 -1.81 -5.30 0.07
C SER A 94 -0.90 -5.84 1.16
N MET A 95 0.41 -5.74 0.98
CA MET A 95 1.41 -6.12 1.98
C MET A 95 1.29 -5.26 3.25
N LEU A 96 1.14 -3.93 3.11
CA LEU A 96 0.94 -3.04 4.25
C LEU A 96 -0.32 -3.41 5.04
N ALA A 97 -1.44 -3.70 4.36
CA ALA A 97 -2.67 -4.12 5.02
C ALA A 97 -2.50 -5.39 5.85
N VAL A 98 -1.79 -6.40 5.32
CA VAL A 98 -1.46 -7.63 6.05
C VAL A 98 -0.57 -7.33 7.26
N ILE A 99 0.46 -6.49 7.11
CA ILE A 99 1.38 -6.15 8.20
C ILE A 99 0.66 -5.40 9.34
N LEU A 100 -0.17 -4.41 9.01
CA LEU A 100 -0.99 -3.69 9.99
C LEU A 100 -1.96 -4.64 10.72
N ALA A 101 -2.64 -5.52 9.99
CA ALA A 101 -3.54 -6.52 10.55
C ALA A 101 -2.82 -7.53 11.46
N MET A 102 -1.60 -7.96 11.10
CA MET A 102 -0.75 -8.82 11.94
C MET A 102 -0.25 -8.11 13.21
N LYS A 103 -0.07 -6.78 13.17
CA LYS A 103 0.32 -5.93 14.31
C LYS A 103 -0.88 -5.46 15.15
N GLU A 104 -2.10 -5.84 14.78
CA GLU A 104 -3.36 -5.40 15.40
C GLU A 104 -3.59 -3.88 15.33
N ILE A 105 -3.05 -3.23 14.29
CA ILE A 105 -3.22 -1.81 14.02
C ILE A 105 -4.30 -1.64 12.95
N VAL A 106 -5.39 -0.95 13.28
CA VAL A 106 -6.36 -0.45 12.30
C VAL A 106 -6.20 1.07 12.22
N PRO A 107 -5.78 1.64 11.08
CA PRO A 107 -5.64 3.08 10.93
C PRO A 107 -7.02 3.75 10.84
N SER A 108 -7.17 4.99 11.29
CA SER A 108 -8.47 5.68 11.20
C SER A 108 -8.74 6.29 9.81
N VAL A 109 -7.68 6.45 9.00
CA VAL A 109 -7.71 6.83 7.58
C VAL A 109 -7.24 5.68 6.69
N SER A 110 -7.73 5.62 5.46
CA SER A 110 -7.38 4.57 4.51
C SER A 110 -5.93 4.65 4.06
N ILE A 111 -5.25 3.50 4.03
CA ILE A 111 -3.90 3.37 3.49
C ILE A 111 -3.79 3.77 2.00
N VAL A 112 -4.92 3.78 1.27
CA VAL A 112 -5.01 4.28 -0.11
C VAL A 112 -4.63 5.78 -0.18
N ARG A 113 -4.91 6.56 0.87
CA ARG A 113 -4.56 7.99 0.92
C ARG A 113 -3.05 8.25 1.04
N LEU A 114 -2.22 7.24 1.33
CA LEU A 114 -0.76 7.43 1.37
C LEU A 114 -0.21 7.95 0.03
N PHE A 115 -0.74 7.48 -1.09
CA PHE A 115 -0.32 7.87 -2.44
C PHE A 115 -0.82 9.26 -2.89
N SER A 116 -1.52 10.02 -2.03
CA SER A 116 -1.85 11.43 -2.26
C SER A 116 -0.95 12.42 -1.46
N LEU A 117 0.00 11.91 -0.68
CA LEU A 117 0.93 12.74 0.08
C LEU A 117 1.94 13.45 -0.83
N ARG A 118 2.57 14.50 -0.29
CA ARG A 118 3.70 15.19 -0.94
C ARG A 118 5.03 14.71 -0.39
N GLU A 119 6.09 14.95 -1.16
CA GLU A 119 7.43 14.49 -0.82
C GLU A 119 7.95 15.05 0.50
N GLU A 120 7.67 16.32 0.83
CA GLU A 120 8.09 16.93 2.09
C GLU A 120 7.47 16.24 3.31
N GLN A 121 6.24 15.72 3.16
CA GLN A 121 5.54 14.98 4.20
C GLN A 121 6.22 13.62 4.42
N VAL A 122 6.65 12.94 3.35
CA VAL A 122 7.42 11.69 3.43
C VAL A 122 8.77 11.93 4.10
N LEU A 123 9.52 12.96 3.70
CA LEU A 123 10.81 13.31 4.31
C LEU A 123 10.68 13.64 5.80
N GLU A 124 9.65 14.40 6.19
CA GLU A 124 9.39 14.72 7.59
C GLU A 124 9.02 13.49 8.42
N ALA A 125 8.22 12.56 7.88
CA ALA A 125 7.92 11.31 8.55
C ALA A 125 9.16 10.42 8.73
N VAL A 126 10.02 10.32 7.71
CA VAL A 126 11.31 9.61 7.79
C VAL A 126 12.18 10.23 8.89
N ARG A 127 12.35 11.56 8.91
CA ARG A 127 13.12 12.26 9.97
C ARG A 127 12.65 11.90 11.38
N ARG A 128 11.34 11.91 11.61
CA ARG A 128 10.71 11.54 12.89
C ARG A 128 10.80 10.06 13.22
N ALA A 129 10.72 9.19 12.22
CA ALA A 129 10.81 7.75 12.40
C ALA A 129 12.22 7.35 12.86
N TYR A 130 13.24 7.72 12.09
CA TYR A 130 14.65 7.38 12.33
C TYR A 130 15.32 8.26 13.39
N ASN A 131 14.68 9.36 13.82
CA ASN A 131 15.26 10.38 14.69
C ASN A 131 16.59 10.93 14.13
N TYR A 132 16.63 11.14 12.82
CA TYR A 132 17.80 11.58 12.07
C TYR A 132 17.43 12.71 11.12
N ARG A 133 18.33 13.67 10.95
CA ARG A 133 18.10 14.88 10.14
C ARG A 133 18.62 14.67 8.72
N PHE A 134 17.97 13.80 7.95
CA PHE A 134 18.19 13.70 6.51
C PHE A 134 17.80 15.03 5.86
N GLU A 135 18.68 15.65 5.08
CA GLU A 135 18.38 16.90 4.38
C GLU A 135 17.49 16.67 3.16
N SER A 136 17.53 15.48 2.53
CA SER A 136 16.61 15.07 1.47
C SER A 136 16.33 13.55 1.44
N LEU A 137 15.40 13.10 0.58
CA LEU A 137 15.11 11.67 0.41
C LEU A 137 16.21 10.93 -0.36
N GLU A 138 16.94 11.62 -1.23
CA GLU A 138 18.18 11.10 -1.83
C GLU A 138 19.19 10.67 -0.78
N GLU A 139 19.36 11.48 0.28
CA GLU A 139 20.25 11.15 1.41
C GLU A 139 19.74 9.93 2.18
N TYR A 140 18.44 9.88 2.46
CA TYR A 140 17.80 8.73 3.11
C TYR A 140 18.01 7.43 2.32
N PHE A 141 17.72 7.39 1.02
CA PHE A 141 17.91 6.19 0.20
C PHE A 141 19.39 5.82 0.04
N THR A 142 20.29 6.81 -0.01
CA THR A 142 21.74 6.56 0.02
C THR A 142 22.16 5.91 1.35
N PHE A 143 21.64 6.39 2.48
CA PHE A 143 21.91 5.84 3.82
C PHE A 143 21.36 4.41 3.98
N MET A 144 20.16 4.13 3.46
CA MET A 144 19.55 2.80 3.50
C MET A 144 20.23 1.80 2.54
N GLY A 145 20.98 2.28 1.54
CA GLY A 145 21.63 1.43 0.52
C GLY A 145 20.67 0.82 -0.50
N ALA A 146 19.39 1.18 -0.46
CA ALA A 146 18.36 0.84 -1.44
C ALA A 146 18.06 2.09 -2.25
N ILE A 147 18.30 2.04 -3.57
CA ILE A 147 18.22 3.21 -4.44
C ILE A 147 17.08 3.00 -5.43
N PRO A 148 15.92 3.67 -5.24
CA PRO A 148 14.77 3.53 -6.12
C PRO A 148 15.10 3.93 -7.56
N HIS A 149 14.50 3.21 -8.51
CA HIS A 149 14.74 3.39 -9.96
C HIS A 149 14.38 4.77 -10.53
N ILE A 150 13.62 5.57 -9.77
CA ILE A 150 13.32 6.99 -10.02
C ILE A 150 14.54 7.92 -9.82
N TYR A 151 15.65 7.43 -9.26
CA TYR A 151 16.89 8.18 -9.10
C TYR A 151 17.97 7.74 -10.10
N GLU A 152 18.72 8.73 -10.59
CA GLU A 152 19.95 8.55 -11.38
C GLU A 152 21.18 8.98 -10.56
N PHE A 153 22.34 8.40 -10.87
CA PHE A 153 23.62 8.87 -10.32
C PHE A 153 24.18 10.02 -11.16
N GLU A 154 24.40 11.17 -10.54
CA GLU A 154 25.13 12.29 -11.13
C GLU A 154 26.51 12.41 -10.48
N PHE A 155 27.57 12.60 -11.29
CA PHE A 155 28.92 12.80 -10.78
C PHE A 155 29.22 14.29 -10.60
N ASP A 156 29.38 14.71 -9.34
CA ASP A 156 29.83 16.02 -8.93
C ASP A 156 31.35 15.98 -8.68
N LYS A 157 32.11 16.91 -9.28
CA LYS A 157 33.58 16.93 -9.18
C LYS A 157 34.09 17.21 -7.75
N GLU A 158 33.31 17.89 -6.93
CA GLU A 158 33.70 18.28 -5.56
C GLU A 158 33.14 17.30 -4.52
N LYS A 159 31.96 16.73 -4.79
CA LYS A 159 31.20 15.91 -3.82
C LYS A 159 30.98 14.45 -4.25
N GLY A 160 31.56 14.01 -5.36
CA GLY A 160 31.49 12.64 -5.85
C GLY A 160 30.14 12.28 -6.46
N PHE A 161 29.81 10.98 -6.46
CA PHE A 161 28.49 10.53 -6.91
C PHE A 161 27.41 10.97 -5.92
N ARG A 162 26.35 11.58 -6.44
CA ARG A 162 25.14 11.94 -5.69
C ARG A 162 23.92 11.50 -6.47
N LEU A 163 22.88 11.08 -5.77
CA LEU A 163 21.59 10.78 -6.39
C LEU A 163 20.87 12.06 -6.82
N LYS A 164 20.04 11.92 -7.84
CA LYS A 164 19.22 12.97 -8.44
C LYS A 164 17.97 12.34 -9.04
N LYS A 165 16.83 13.02 -8.93
CA LYS A 165 15.57 12.55 -9.52
C LYS A 165 15.66 12.51 -11.04
N ASN A 166 15.30 11.38 -11.64
CA ASN A 166 15.18 11.22 -13.08
C ASN A 166 13.97 12.01 -13.58
N LYS A 167 14.21 12.95 -14.49
CA LYS A 167 13.20 13.91 -15.01
C LYS A 167 12.12 13.27 -15.88
N LEU A 168 12.20 11.97 -16.16
CA LEU A 168 11.17 11.22 -16.90
C LEU A 168 9.94 10.88 -16.04
N TYR A 169 10.05 10.95 -14.70
CA TYR A 169 8.96 10.64 -13.78
C TYR A 169 8.23 11.91 -13.34
N ALA A 170 6.90 11.83 -13.20
CA ALA A 170 6.15 12.90 -12.56
C ALA A 170 6.37 12.87 -11.04
N GLU A 171 6.17 14.01 -10.38
CA GLU A 171 6.28 14.15 -8.92
C GLU A 171 5.40 13.13 -8.17
N ARG A 172 4.22 12.84 -8.70
CA ARG A 172 3.31 11.82 -8.17
C ARG A 172 3.91 10.41 -8.23
N ASP A 173 4.50 10.02 -9.36
CA ASP A 173 5.11 8.70 -9.55
C ASP A 173 6.32 8.52 -8.63
N ILE A 174 7.06 9.61 -8.41
CA ILE A 174 8.17 9.70 -7.46
C ILE A 174 7.66 9.40 -6.04
N VAL A 175 6.63 10.09 -5.55
CA VAL A 175 6.10 9.84 -4.19
C VAL A 175 5.52 8.43 -4.05
N ILE A 176 4.76 7.95 -5.04
CA ILE A 176 4.22 6.58 -5.05
C ILE A 176 5.34 5.54 -4.96
N THR A 177 6.41 5.71 -5.75
CA THR A 177 7.57 4.81 -5.72
C THR A 177 8.24 4.85 -4.35
N ILE A 178 8.50 6.04 -3.81
CA ILE A 178 9.14 6.21 -2.49
C ILE A 178 8.35 5.53 -1.38
N ILE A 179 7.02 5.71 -1.35
CA ILE A 179 6.16 5.08 -0.34
C ILE A 179 6.12 3.56 -0.53
N SER A 180 6.12 3.08 -1.78
CA SER A 180 6.16 1.63 -2.10
C SER A 180 7.48 0.97 -1.65
N GLU A 181 8.60 1.66 -1.78
CA GLU A 181 9.92 1.23 -1.28
C GLU A 181 9.95 1.21 0.25
N ILE A 182 9.34 2.22 0.91
CA ILE A 182 9.19 2.23 2.38
C ILE A 182 8.27 1.08 2.85
N ILE A 183 7.19 0.78 2.12
CA ILE A 183 6.34 -0.40 2.41
C ILE A 183 7.14 -1.69 2.28
N SER A 184 7.92 -1.84 1.22
CA SER A 184 8.81 -2.99 1.00
C SER A 184 9.85 -3.14 2.10
N ALA A 185 10.36 -2.02 2.65
CA ALA A 185 11.30 -2.03 3.76
C ALA A 185 10.70 -2.48 5.10
N THR A 186 9.37 -2.50 5.26
CA THR A 186 8.73 -2.89 6.54
C THR A 186 8.95 -4.35 6.96
N GLU A 187 9.35 -5.23 6.02
CA GLU A 187 9.68 -6.63 6.34
C GLU A 187 10.94 -6.76 7.18
N TYR A 188 11.88 -5.81 7.06
CA TYR A 188 13.21 -5.86 7.70
C TYR A 188 13.55 -4.62 8.53
N ASP A 189 12.84 -3.50 8.37
CA ASP A 189 13.06 -2.26 9.11
C ASP A 189 11.79 -1.76 9.85
N ASN A 190 11.83 -1.79 11.18
CA ASN A 190 10.76 -1.27 12.03
C ASN A 190 10.60 0.26 11.91
N PHE A 191 11.65 1.00 11.52
CA PHE A 191 11.56 2.44 11.29
C PHE A 191 10.81 2.76 9.99
N ALA A 192 10.84 1.89 8.99
CA ALA A 192 10.01 2.02 7.79
C ALA A 192 8.52 1.92 8.15
N LEU A 193 8.13 0.94 8.98
CA LEU A 193 6.74 0.84 9.47
C LEU A 193 6.36 2.07 10.31
N LYS A 194 7.25 2.54 11.20
CA LYS A 194 7.05 3.77 11.97
C LYS A 194 6.86 5.00 11.05
N THR A 195 7.57 5.08 9.93
CA THR A 195 7.40 6.15 8.92
C THR A 195 5.98 6.12 8.35
N LEU A 196 5.47 4.96 7.95
CA LEU A 196 4.12 4.83 7.39
C LEU A 196 3.03 5.18 8.42
N LEU A 197 3.20 4.78 9.69
CA LEU A 197 2.28 5.17 10.76
C LEU A 197 2.27 6.69 11.01
N ILE A 198 3.44 7.35 10.89
CA ILE A 198 3.52 8.82 10.98
C ILE A 198 2.85 9.48 9.76
N LEU A 199 3.00 8.93 8.55
CA LEU A 199 2.32 9.42 7.35
C LEU A 199 0.80 9.30 7.44
N LEU A 200 0.28 8.18 7.96
CA LEU A 200 -1.14 8.02 8.27
C LEU A 200 -1.60 9.07 9.29
N SER A 201 -0.82 9.32 10.35
CA SER A 201 -1.17 10.37 11.32
C SER A 201 -1.19 11.79 10.71
N PHE A 202 -0.43 12.07 9.65
CA PHE A 202 -0.54 13.35 8.95
C PHE A 202 -1.88 13.46 8.20
N LEU A 203 -2.31 12.38 7.53
CA LEU A 203 -3.59 12.30 6.81
C LEU A 203 -4.81 12.37 7.74
N GLU A 204 -4.68 11.86 8.97
CA GLU A 204 -5.67 12.00 10.05
C GLU A 204 -5.83 13.48 10.45
N ASN A 205 -4.70 14.16 10.70
CA ASN A 205 -4.70 15.56 11.12
C ASN A 205 -5.03 16.55 9.98
N GLU A 206 -4.89 16.18 8.70
CA GLU A 206 -5.39 17.02 7.59
C GLU A 206 -6.93 17.16 7.59
N GLY A 207 -7.67 16.21 8.17
CA GLY A 207 -9.11 16.34 8.42
C GLY A 207 -9.47 17.23 9.62
N GLY A 208 -8.50 17.51 10.50
CA GLY A 208 -8.62 18.40 11.65
C GLY A 208 -7.75 19.64 11.47
N LEU A 209 -8.29 20.64 10.76
CA LEU A 209 -7.68 21.95 10.50
C LEU A 209 -6.64 22.37 11.55
N TRP A 210 -5.45 22.76 11.08
CA TRP A 210 -4.46 23.50 11.86
C TRP A 210 -5.13 24.68 12.58
N CYS A 211 -5.24 24.56 13.90
CA CYS A 211 -5.74 25.58 14.83
C CYS A 211 -4.56 26.18 15.62
#